data_AF-A0A9D4I593-F1
#
_entry.id   AF-A0A9D4I593-F1
#
_cell.length_a   1.000
_cell.length_b   1.000
_cell.length_c   1.000
_cell.angle_alpha   90.00
_cell.angle_beta   90.00
_cell.angle_gamma   90.00
#
_symmetry.space_group_name_H-M   'P 1'
#
loop_
_entity.id
_entity.type
_entity.pdbx_description
1 polymer ?
#
loop_
_entity_poly.entity_id
_entity_poly.type
_entity_poly.pdbx_seq_one_letter_code
_entity_poly.pdbx_strand_id
1 'polypeptide(L)' 'MAFIWKSLDSFRRLFQQAEKSDNCLLVAAIDFGTTYSGWGFSFNHDFQTDPTHISTMNWSDGKTISQKG' A
#
# COMPACT_ATOMS: atom_id res chain seq x y z
N MET A 1 -13.55 28.89 -4.30
CA MET A 1 -12.13 28.49 -4.29
C MET A 1 -11.58 28.07 -2.93
N ALA A 2 -12.08 28.54 -1.77
CA ALA A 2 -11.57 28.16 -0.45
C ALA A 2 -11.84 26.70 0.02
N PHE A 3 -12.81 25.99 -0.60
CA PHE A 3 -13.23 24.65 -0.18
C PHE A 3 -12.21 23.55 -0.56
N ILE A 4 -11.56 23.70 -1.72
CA ILE A 4 -10.60 22.73 -2.26
C ILE A 4 -9.31 22.72 -1.42
N TRP A 5 -8.82 23.90 -1.04
CA TRP A 5 -7.62 24.05 -0.20
C TRP A 5 -7.80 23.47 1.20
N LYS A 6 -8.99 23.63 1.81
CA LYS A 6 -9.31 23.02 3.11
C LYS A 6 -9.30 21.48 3.06
N SER A 7 -9.78 20.90 1.95
CA SER A 7 -9.77 19.44 1.75
C SER A 7 -8.35 18.90 1.56
N LEU A 8 -7.52 19.58 0.75
CA LEU A 8 -6.11 19.24 0.56
C LEU A 8 -5.29 19.35 1.86
N ASP A 9 -5.51 20.41 2.64
CA ASP A 9 -4.85 20.59 3.93
C ASP A 9 -5.25 19.51 4.94
N SER A 10 -6.53 19.09 4.91
CA SER A 10 -7.02 18.02 5.78
C SER A 10 -6.40 16.67 5.41
N PHE A 11 -6.32 16.38 4.11
CA PHE A 11 -5.68 15.16 3.61
C PHE A 11 -4.19 15.12 3.96
N ARG A 12 -3.47 16.24 3.76
CA ARG A 12 -2.05 16.37 4.15
C ARG A 12 -1.83 16.13 5.65
N ARG A 13 -2.69 16.68 6.50
CA ARG A 13 -2.60 16.51 7.96
C ARG A 13 -2.86 15.08 8.39
N LEU A 14 -3.82 14.39 7.77
CA LEU A 14 -4.08 12.98 8.05
C LEU A 14 -2.88 12.11 7.65
N PHE A 15 -2.26 12.38 6.51
CA PHE A 15 -1.04 11.69 6.07
C PHE A 15 0.14 11.95 7.01
N GLN A 16 0.38 13.21 7.41
CA GLN A 16 1.43 13.56 8.37
C GLN A 16 1.19 12.96 9.76
N GLN A 17 -0.07 12.86 10.20
CA GLN A 17 -0.39 12.24 11.48
C GLN A 17 -0.16 10.73 11.47
N ALA A 18 -0.45 10.07 10.34
CA ALA A 18 -0.14 8.66 10.14
C ALA A 18 1.38 8.39 10.08
N GLU A 19 2.15 9.31 9.50
CA GLU A 19 3.62 9.27 9.53
C GLU A 19 4.20 9.50 10.92
N LYS A 20 3.64 10.44 11.69
CA LYS A 20 4.19 10.87 12.99
C LYS A 20 3.81 9.93 14.15
N SER A 21 2.88 9.02 13.95
CA SER A 21 2.63 7.98 14.95
C SER A 21 3.71 6.90 14.88
N ASP A 22 4.64 6.90 15.84
CA ASP A 22 5.66 5.85 16.04
C ASP A 22 5.06 4.44 16.27
N ASN A 23 3.73 4.32 16.28
CA ASN A 23 2.98 3.06 16.44
C ASN A 23 2.52 2.44 15.12
N CYS A 24 2.90 2.98 13.95
CA CYS A 24 2.66 2.28 12.70
C CYS A 24 3.58 1.07 12.64
N LEU A 25 3.04 -0.14 12.84
CA LEU A 25 3.84 -1.37 12.76
C LEU A 25 4.11 -1.79 11.31
N LEU A 26 3.15 -1.51 10.42
CA LEU A 26 3.06 -2.06 9.07
C LEU A 26 2.24 -1.13 8.17
N VAL A 27 2.69 -0.94 6.94
CA VAL A 27 1.88 -0.40 5.84
C VAL A 27 1.66 -1.51 4.83
N ALA A 28 0.40 -1.73 4.43
CA ALA A 28 0.04 -2.70 3.42
C ALA A 28 -0.80 -2.03 2.30
N ALA A 29 -0.51 -2.40 1.07
CA ALA A 29 -1.29 -2.08 -0.12
C ALA A 29 -1.93 -3.36 -0.64
N ILE A 30 -3.24 -3.31 -0.91
CA ILE A 30 -4.02 -4.45 -1.40
C ILE A 30 -4.78 -3.96 -2.64
N ASP A 31 -4.69 -4.74 -3.72
CA ASP A 31 -5.39 -4.49 -4.97
C ASP A 31 -6.27 -5.70 -5.28
N PHE A 32 -7.59 -5.54 -5.20
CA PHE A 32 -8.54 -6.59 -5.56
C PHE A 32 -8.92 -6.47 -7.03
N GLY A 33 -8.46 -7.42 -7.84
CA GLY A 33 -8.83 -7.52 -9.25
C GLY A 33 -9.53 -8.83 -9.57
N THR A 34 -10.31 -8.82 -10.65
CA THR A 34 -11.10 -9.98 -11.11
C THR A 34 -10.24 -11.06 -11.78
N THR A 35 -9.13 -10.65 -12.40
CA THR A 35 -8.19 -11.57 -13.08
C THR A 35 -6.98 -11.85 -12.18
N TYR A 36 -6.53 -10.84 -11.45
CA TYR A 36 -5.39 -10.90 -10.54
C TYR A 36 -5.68 -10.00 -9.33
N SER A 37 -5.50 -10.49 -8.10
CA SER A 37 -5.50 -9.67 -6.88
C SER A 37 -4.11 -9.60 -6.25
N GLY A 38 -3.57 -8.41 -6.02
CA GLY A 38 -2.22 -8.17 -5.53
C GLY A 38 -2.14 -7.73 -4.06
N TRP A 39 -0.99 -7.94 -3.45
CA TRP A 39 -0.65 -7.27 -2.19
C TRP A 39 0.85 -6.97 -2.09
N GLY A 40 1.17 -5.95 -1.30
CA GLY A 40 2.53 -5.61 -0.88
C GLY A 40 2.51 -4.94 0.48
N PHE A 41 3.54 -5.15 1.30
CA PHE A 41 3.64 -4.52 2.60
C PHE A 41 5.08 -4.22 3.01
N SER A 42 5.26 -3.27 3.92
CA SER A 42 6.54 -2.99 4.58
C SER A 42 6.32 -2.75 6.06
N PHE A 43 7.11 -3.42 6.91
CA PHE A 43 7.13 -3.10 8.34
C PHE A 43 7.86 -1.79 8.57
N ASN A 44 7.48 -1.08 9.63
CA ASN A 44 8.09 0.20 9.94
C ASN A 44 9.59 0.08 10.25
N HIS A 45 10.03 -0.98 10.94
CA HIS A 45 11.45 -1.22 11.21
C HIS A 45 12.25 -1.52 9.93
N ASP A 46 11.65 -2.24 8.98
CA ASP A 46 12.27 -2.51 7.68
C ASP A 46 12.37 -1.22 6.87
N PHE A 47 11.31 -0.42 6.81
CA PHE A 47 11.29 0.87 6.12
C PHE A 47 12.32 1.86 6.72
N GLN A 48 12.49 1.88 8.04
CA GLN A 48 13.51 2.71 8.70
C GLN A 48 14.94 2.27 8.36
N THR A 49 15.16 0.97 8.12
CA THR A 49 16.47 0.40 7.78
C THR A 49 16.79 0.54 6.29
N ASP A 50 15.82 0.22 5.44
CA ASP A 50 15.85 0.34 3.99
C ASP A 50 14.45 0.67 3.47
N PRO A 51 14.18 1.95 3.14
CA PRO A 51 12.89 2.39 2.61
C PRO A 51 12.47 1.70 1.30
N THR A 52 13.39 1.07 0.59
CA THR A 52 13.12 0.37 -0.67
C THR A 52 12.74 -1.10 -0.45
N HIS A 53 12.87 -1.60 0.78
CA HIS A 53 12.50 -2.95 1.14
C HIS A 53 10.98 -3.09 1.29
N ILE A 54 10.38 -3.85 0.36
CA ILE A 54 8.96 -4.17 0.37
C ILE A 54 8.75 -5.66 0.12
N SER A 55 7.91 -6.29 0.96
CA SER A 55 7.45 -7.66 0.75
C SER A 55 6.26 -7.64 -0.20
N THR A 56 6.32 -8.41 -1.27
CA THR A 56 5.24 -8.46 -2.26
C THR A 56 4.87 -9.90 -2.59
N MET A 57 3.66 -10.08 -3.11
CA MET A 57 3.30 -11.35 -3.69
C MET A 57 4.16 -11.66 -4.92
N ASN A 58 4.83 -12.81 -4.91
CA ASN A 58 5.46 -13.37 -6.10
C ASN A 58 4.37 -13.95 -7.01
N TRP A 59 4.01 -13.21 -8.05
CA TRP A 59 3.20 -13.73 -9.14
C TRP A 59 4.00 -14.81 -9.85
N SER A 60 3.67 -16.08 -9.59
CA SER A 60 4.14 -17.18 -10.42
C SER A 60 3.26 -17.22 -11.66
N ASP A 61 3.74 -16.64 -12.76
CA ASP A 61 3.09 -16.45 -14.06
C ASP A 61 2.52 -17.72 -14.75
N GLY A 62 2.41 -18.87 -14.06
CA GLY A 62 2.10 -20.17 -14.67
C GLY A 62 0.85 -20.89 -14.19
N LYS A 63 0.08 -20.39 -13.21
CA LYS A 63 -1.03 -21.17 -12.61
C LYS A 63 -2.45 -20.77 -12.99
N THR A 64 -2.62 -19.84 -13.92
CA THR A 64 -3.95 -19.47 -14.43
C THR A 64 -4.07 -19.75 -15.92
N ILE A 65 -3.81 -21.01 -16.32
CA ILE A 65 -4.40 -21.53 -17.55
C ILE A 65 -5.91 -21.67 -17.30
N SER A 66 -6.70 -20.75 -17.85
CA SER A 66 -8.13 -20.95 -18.00
C SER A 66 -8.34 -22.15 -18.91
N GLN A 67 -8.62 -23.33 -18.34
CA GLN A 67 -9.18 -24.43 -19.13
C GLN A 67 -10.62 -24.07 -19.45
N LYS A 68 -10.80 -23.42 -20.61
CA LYS A 68 -12.11 -23.36 -21.25
C LYS A 68 -12.42 -24.77 -21.76
N GLY A 69 -13.38 -25.41 -21.10
CA GLY A 69 -14.09 -26.58 -21.65
C GLY A 69 -14.98 -26.17 -22.81
#